data_AF-A0AAE0KV59-F1
#
_entry.id   AF-A0AAE0KV59-F1
#
_cell.length_a   1.000
_cell.length_b   1.000
_cell.length_c   1.000
_cell.angle_alpha   90.00
_cell.angle_beta   90.00
_cell.angle_gamma   90.00
#
_symmetry.space_group_name_H-M   'P 1'
#
loop_
_entity.id
_entity.type
_entity.pdbx_description
1 polymer ?
#
loop_
_entity_poly.entity_id
_entity_poly.type
_entity_poly.pdbx_seq_one_letter_code
_entity_poly.pdbx_strand_id
1 'polypeptide(L)'
;MVAFDLPAENSENNIQEGHLQGLECTGKRSDERGDDEPESNPQQTEGCQLIQEVKGDRPESGYKHFLETAQGFRPAHRVSKPADGQRTYELPNKAKFFGTYKGGIVHGPGKYEASTGYKFIGTYKNGVAEGVGTSKFHSGSEHSGEYKNGKRHGKGQFLFANGDRFTGEYVEGKITGTGLYEYAAGSKYQGEFTDGKISGKGTFWFSGGNRYEGELLNGKMHGKGTYYFEKGHRFSGEWVDGKIDGEGQFDFADEKGDSPDGYGKCELRTYERGELVKSKKADRKELAKAAERAVKEAEKAAEKAFKEAEKIRLEAEKAKAAEKAAKEKARAKKKQEQAKAAEQAKKEKAAKEAKENEKNKKKQQKK
;
A
#
# COMPACT_ATOMS: atom_id res chain seq x y z
N MET A 1 -23.22 -28.19 -27.04
CA MET A 1 -24.09 -27.24 -27.76
C MET A 1 -24.70 -26.30 -26.74
N VAL A 2 -24.13 -25.10 -26.56
CA VAL A 2 -24.78 -23.79 -26.78
C VAL A 2 -23.61 -22.83 -27.00
N ALA A 3 -23.58 -22.21 -28.17
CA ALA A 3 -22.60 -21.21 -28.55
C ALA A 3 -22.87 -19.90 -27.81
N PHE A 4 -21.81 -19.20 -27.44
CA PHE A 4 -21.83 -17.74 -27.36
C PHE A 4 -20.62 -17.25 -28.14
N ASP A 5 -20.91 -16.72 -29.32
CA ASP A 5 -20.02 -15.86 -30.09
C ASP A 5 -19.51 -14.72 -29.20
N LEU A 6 -18.21 -14.42 -29.31
CA LEU A 6 -17.69 -13.09 -29.01
C LEU A 6 -17.10 -12.52 -30.30
N PRO A 7 -17.42 -11.26 -30.64
CA PRO A 7 -16.98 -10.66 -31.89
C PRO A 7 -15.48 -10.35 -31.86
N ALA A 8 -14.91 -10.43 -33.06
CA ALA A 8 -13.56 -10.03 -33.40
C ALA A 8 -13.36 -8.51 -33.28
N GLU A 9 -12.14 -8.19 -32.84
CA GLU A 9 -11.26 -7.06 -33.22
C GLU A 9 -11.74 -5.59 -33.25
N ASN A 10 -10.75 -4.75 -32.95
CA ASN A 10 -10.63 -3.32 -33.23
C ASN A 10 -11.36 -2.35 -32.32
N SER A 11 -10.59 -1.82 -31.37
CA SER A 11 -10.42 -0.37 -31.33
C SER A 11 -8.97 -0.06 -31.05
N GLU A 12 -8.30 0.44 -32.07
CA GLU A 12 -7.17 1.35 -31.98
C GLU A 12 -7.41 2.31 -30.80
N ASN A 13 -6.62 2.20 -29.74
CA ASN A 13 -6.51 3.28 -28.78
C ASN A 13 -5.03 3.62 -28.66
N ASN A 14 -4.70 4.60 -29.48
CA ASN A 14 -3.62 5.56 -29.36
C ASN A 14 -3.20 5.75 -27.89
N ILE A 15 -2.14 5.07 -27.44
CA ILE A 15 -1.56 5.31 -26.11
C ILE A 15 -0.46 6.34 -26.32
N GLN A 16 -0.77 7.58 -25.96
CA GLN A 16 0.25 8.59 -25.70
C GLN A 16 1.21 8.03 -24.64
N GLU A 17 2.48 7.95 -25.01
CA GLU A 17 3.56 7.72 -24.08
C GLU A 17 3.47 8.76 -22.96
N GLY A 18 3.03 8.32 -21.78
CA GLY A 18 3.21 9.08 -20.55
C GLY A 18 4.69 9.12 -20.24
N HIS A 19 5.39 10.05 -20.87
CA HIS A 19 6.74 10.44 -20.52
C HIS A 19 6.68 10.89 -19.05
N LEU A 20 7.15 10.06 -18.13
CA LEU A 20 7.56 10.54 -16.82
C LEU A 20 8.81 11.37 -17.09
N GLN A 21 8.61 12.66 -17.38
CA GLN A 21 9.67 13.64 -17.20
C GLN A 21 10.11 13.47 -15.75
N GLY A 22 11.39 13.11 -15.57
CA GLY A 22 12.01 13.15 -14.26
C GLY A 22 11.75 14.54 -13.72
N LEU A 23 10.84 14.62 -12.75
CA LEU A 23 10.61 15.86 -12.06
C LEU A 23 11.88 16.11 -11.27
N GLU A 24 12.60 17.14 -11.70
CA GLU A 24 13.76 17.66 -11.02
C GLU A 24 13.30 18.08 -9.62
N CYS A 25 13.51 17.21 -8.62
CA CYS A 25 13.51 17.61 -7.22
C CYS A 25 14.80 18.41 -6.95
N THR A 26 15.02 19.49 -7.72
CA THR A 26 16.12 20.42 -7.52
C THR A 26 15.73 21.35 -6.39
N GLY A 27 16.37 21.20 -5.24
CA GLY A 27 16.59 22.37 -4.40
C GLY A 27 17.50 23.30 -5.19
N LYS A 28 16.97 24.41 -5.71
CA LYS A 28 17.84 25.42 -6.32
C LYS A 28 18.91 25.81 -5.30
N ARG A 29 20.16 25.94 -5.76
CA ARG A 29 21.21 26.61 -4.98
C ARG A 29 20.68 27.98 -4.57
N SER A 30 20.79 28.31 -3.28
CA SER A 30 20.70 29.70 -2.85
C SER A 30 21.98 30.41 -3.30
N ASP A 31 22.02 30.79 -4.58
CA ASP A 31 23.03 31.68 -5.13
C ASP A 31 22.79 33.10 -4.60
N GLU A 32 23.16 33.31 -3.34
CA GLU A 32 23.26 34.63 -2.72
C GLU A 32 24.65 34.75 -2.08
N ARG A 33 25.39 35.75 -2.58
CA ARG A 33 26.74 36.11 -2.16
C ARG A 33 26.65 36.94 -0.89
N GLY A 34 27.19 36.41 0.21
CA GLY A 34 27.46 37.14 1.45
C GLY A 34 26.23 37.33 2.33
N ASP A 35 26.34 36.94 3.60
CA ASP A 35 25.60 37.38 4.81
C ASP A 35 24.07 37.64 4.79
N ASP A 36 23.38 37.43 3.67
CA ASP A 36 21.98 37.78 3.48
C ASP A 36 21.05 36.67 3.98
N GLU A 37 20.04 37.05 4.76
CA GLU A 37 19.00 36.17 5.26
C GLU A 37 18.32 35.46 4.08
N PRO A 38 17.98 34.16 4.16
CA PRO A 38 17.12 33.56 3.15
C PRO A 38 15.73 34.19 3.28
N GLU A 39 15.49 35.26 2.53
CA GLU A 39 14.19 35.93 2.39
C GLU A 39 13.20 35.08 1.58
N SER A 40 13.71 34.10 0.83
CA SER A 40 12.90 33.24 -0.02
C SER A 40 12.46 31.96 0.69
N ASN A 41 11.14 31.71 0.68
CA ASN A 41 10.52 30.40 0.95
C ASN A 41 11.39 29.31 0.31
N PRO A 42 11.79 28.22 1.01
CA PRO A 42 12.50 27.12 0.39
C PRO A 42 11.72 26.67 -0.86
N GLN A 43 12.18 27.13 -2.03
CA GLN A 43 11.36 27.11 -3.23
C GLN A 43 11.20 25.65 -3.66
N GLN A 44 9.96 25.20 -3.50
CA GLN A 44 9.29 24.13 -4.23
C GLN A 44 10.00 22.76 -4.24
N THR A 45 9.37 21.81 -3.55
CA THR A 45 9.29 20.42 -4.05
C THR A 45 8.37 20.41 -5.27
N GLU A 46 8.75 21.10 -6.35
CA GLU A 46 8.07 20.94 -7.64
C GLU A 46 8.41 19.53 -8.14
N GLY A 47 7.58 18.57 -7.73
CA GLY A 47 7.47 17.32 -8.46
C GLY A 47 8.11 16.08 -7.87
N CYS A 48 8.32 15.97 -6.56
CA CYS A 48 8.53 14.63 -5.99
C CYS A 48 7.19 13.86 -5.94
N GLN A 49 6.47 13.75 -7.07
CA GLN A 49 5.15 13.15 -7.16
C GLN A 49 5.12 11.91 -8.06
N LEU A 50 4.53 10.87 -7.45
CA LEU A 50 4.19 9.54 -7.91
C LEU A 50 5.33 8.65 -8.43
N ILE A 51 5.58 7.60 -7.66
CA ILE A 51 5.98 6.30 -8.20
C ILE A 51 4.75 5.72 -8.91
N GLN A 52 4.40 6.25 -10.09
CA GLN A 52 3.46 5.52 -10.95
C GLN A 52 4.21 4.31 -11.44
N GLU A 53 3.74 3.11 -11.05
CA GLU A 53 4.00 1.94 -11.88
C GLU A 53 3.55 2.30 -13.30
N VAL A 54 4.50 2.31 -14.24
CA VAL A 54 4.22 2.58 -15.65
C VAL A 54 3.04 1.68 -16.03
N LYS A 55 1.95 2.24 -16.57
CA LYS A 55 0.74 1.46 -16.90
C LYS A 55 0.98 0.32 -17.91
N GLY A 56 2.19 0.19 -18.47
CA GLY A 56 2.70 -0.92 -19.28
C GLY A 56 3.64 -1.91 -18.57
N ASP A 57 4.13 -1.60 -17.35
CA ASP A 57 4.94 -2.51 -16.50
C ASP A 57 4.06 -3.44 -15.65
N ARG A 58 2.76 -3.49 -15.94
CA ARG A 58 1.86 -4.43 -15.27
C ARG A 58 2.29 -5.86 -15.58
N PRO A 59 2.59 -6.69 -14.56
CA PRO A 59 2.69 -8.12 -14.78
C PRO A 59 1.37 -8.72 -15.30
N GLU A 60 0.25 -7.99 -15.20
CA GLU A 60 -1.10 -8.47 -15.51
C GLU A 60 -1.27 -9.05 -16.92
N SER A 61 -0.58 -8.57 -17.96
CA SER A 61 -0.76 -9.17 -19.30
C SER A 61 -0.06 -10.53 -19.45
N GLY A 62 1.09 -10.73 -18.79
CA GLY A 62 1.82 -12.01 -18.79
C GLY A 62 1.31 -12.99 -17.73
N TYR A 63 1.01 -12.50 -16.53
CA TYR A 63 0.53 -13.31 -15.40
C TYR A 63 -0.91 -13.76 -15.57
N LYS A 64 -1.79 -12.92 -16.11
CA LYS A 64 -3.18 -13.34 -16.37
C LYS A 64 -3.21 -14.40 -17.47
N HIS A 65 -2.36 -14.26 -18.49
CA HIS A 65 -2.23 -15.30 -19.51
C HIS A 65 -1.62 -16.59 -18.93
N PHE A 66 -0.67 -16.52 -18.00
CA PHE A 66 -0.16 -17.71 -17.31
C PHE A 66 -1.22 -18.35 -16.41
N LEU A 67 -2.03 -17.58 -15.66
CA LEU A 67 -3.11 -18.11 -14.82
C LEU A 67 -4.26 -18.70 -15.65
N GLU A 68 -4.67 -18.04 -16.74
CA GLU A 68 -5.69 -18.55 -17.66
C GLU A 68 -5.20 -19.78 -18.44
N THR A 69 -3.92 -19.82 -18.83
CA THR A 69 -3.32 -20.97 -19.53
C THR A 69 -3.03 -22.12 -18.57
N ALA A 70 -2.60 -21.85 -17.32
CA ALA A 70 -2.33 -22.89 -16.32
C ALA A 70 -3.60 -23.49 -15.70
N GLN A 71 -4.69 -22.72 -15.60
CA GLN A 71 -6.01 -23.26 -15.21
C GLN A 71 -6.72 -23.98 -16.37
N GLY A 72 -6.32 -23.71 -17.62
CA GLY A 72 -6.91 -24.28 -18.84
C GLY A 72 -6.14 -25.42 -19.51
N PHE A 73 -4.88 -25.69 -19.16
CA PHE A 73 -4.11 -26.77 -19.82
C PHE A 73 -4.49 -28.16 -19.30
N ARG A 74 -5.63 -28.68 -19.79
CA ARG A 74 -5.70 -30.10 -20.12
C ARG A 74 -5.13 -30.24 -21.53
N PRO A 75 -3.97 -30.89 -21.74
CA PRO A 75 -3.49 -31.16 -23.07
C PRO A 75 -4.59 -31.91 -23.84
N ALA A 76 -5.13 -31.31 -24.89
CA ALA A 76 -6.13 -31.94 -25.76
C ALA A 76 -5.53 -33.06 -26.62
N HIS A 77 -4.27 -33.43 -26.38
CA HIS A 77 -3.64 -34.61 -26.94
C HIS A 77 -3.20 -35.46 -25.76
N ARG A 78 -3.43 -36.77 -25.86
CA ARG A 78 -3.01 -37.81 -24.91
C ARG A 78 -1.48 -37.77 -24.77
N VAL A 79 -0.97 -36.80 -24.03
CA VAL A 79 0.39 -36.73 -23.55
C VAL A 79 0.32 -37.23 -22.11
N SER A 80 1.09 -38.27 -21.81
CA SER A 80 1.26 -38.80 -20.46
C SER A 80 1.44 -37.65 -19.47
N LYS A 81 0.85 -37.77 -18.27
CA LYS A 81 1.10 -36.81 -17.17
C LYS A 81 2.60 -36.50 -17.12
N PRO A 82 3.03 -35.23 -17.17
CA PRO A 82 4.45 -34.92 -17.18
C PRO A 82 5.09 -35.52 -15.93
N ALA A 83 6.05 -36.43 -16.12
CA ALA A 83 6.86 -36.96 -15.03
C ALA A 83 7.63 -35.81 -14.36
N ASP A 84 7.74 -35.87 -13.04
CA ASP A 84 8.42 -34.88 -12.20
C ASP A 84 9.85 -34.58 -12.69
N GLY A 85 10.33 -33.35 -12.46
CA GLY A 85 11.68 -32.92 -12.85
C GLY A 85 11.72 -31.61 -13.64
N GLN A 86 12.91 -31.24 -14.14
CA GLN A 86 13.13 -30.03 -14.95
C GLN A 86 12.74 -30.25 -16.41
N ARG A 87 12.03 -29.27 -16.99
CA ARG A 87 11.59 -29.31 -18.40
C ARG A 87 11.56 -27.91 -19.02
N THR A 88 11.67 -27.87 -20.35
CA THR A 88 11.40 -26.70 -21.17
C THR A 88 10.08 -26.88 -21.91
N TYR A 89 9.25 -25.84 -21.92
CA TYR A 89 7.99 -25.77 -22.66
C TYR A 89 7.93 -24.49 -23.47
N GLU A 90 7.51 -24.61 -24.72
CA GLU A 90 7.08 -23.47 -25.53
C GLU A 90 5.55 -23.37 -25.43
N LEU A 91 5.06 -22.24 -24.94
CA LEU A 91 3.65 -21.96 -24.78
C LEU A 91 3.04 -21.50 -26.12
N PRO A 92 1.71 -21.62 -26.32
CA PRO A 92 1.05 -21.19 -27.56
C PRO A 92 1.31 -19.73 -27.97
N ASN A 93 1.57 -18.86 -26.99
CA ASN A 93 1.95 -17.45 -27.20
C ASN A 93 3.45 -17.26 -27.55
N LYS A 94 4.16 -18.34 -27.90
CA LYS A 94 5.62 -18.41 -28.14
C LYS A 94 6.48 -18.05 -26.93
N ALA A 95 5.89 -17.93 -25.73
CA ALA A 95 6.67 -17.77 -24.51
C ALA A 95 7.38 -19.07 -24.18
N LYS A 96 8.58 -18.97 -23.59
CA LYS A 96 9.38 -20.12 -23.19
C LYS A 96 9.36 -20.22 -21.68
N PHE A 97 9.06 -21.39 -21.17
CA PHE A 97 9.15 -21.70 -19.76
C PHE A 97 10.12 -22.84 -19.52
N PHE A 98 11.08 -22.65 -18.61
CA PHE A 98 11.98 -23.69 -18.14
C PHE A 98 11.82 -23.82 -16.62
N GLY A 99 11.51 -24.99 -16.08
CA GLY A 99 11.39 -25.12 -14.63
C GLY A 99 11.06 -26.52 -14.14
N THR A 100 10.95 -26.64 -12.83
CA THR A 100 10.65 -27.90 -12.15
C THR A 100 9.15 -28.16 -12.09
N TYR A 101 8.76 -29.42 -12.28
CA TYR A 101 7.38 -29.90 -12.20
C TYR A 101 7.22 -30.92 -11.08
N LYS A 102 6.09 -30.83 -10.36
CA LYS A 102 5.62 -31.80 -9.37
C LYS A 102 4.15 -32.12 -9.64
N GLY A 103 3.84 -33.38 -9.91
CA GLY A 103 2.49 -33.82 -10.27
C GLY A 103 1.98 -33.19 -11.57
N GLY A 104 2.88 -32.89 -12.50
CA GLY A 104 2.56 -32.20 -13.77
C GLY A 104 2.29 -30.70 -13.63
N ILE A 105 2.48 -30.11 -12.45
CA ILE A 105 2.28 -28.68 -12.19
C ILE A 105 3.65 -28.05 -11.89
N VAL A 106 3.89 -26.83 -12.38
CA VAL A 106 5.11 -26.08 -12.09
C VAL A 106 5.27 -25.88 -10.58
N HIS A 107 6.40 -26.31 -10.03
CA HIS A 107 6.70 -26.23 -8.62
C HIS A 107 8.22 -26.24 -8.38
N GLY A 108 8.74 -25.26 -7.65
CA GLY A 108 10.16 -25.05 -7.44
C GLY A 108 10.73 -23.97 -8.37
N PRO A 109 12.04 -23.98 -8.66
CA PRO A 109 12.66 -22.95 -9.49
C PRO A 109 12.16 -23.01 -10.93
N GLY A 110 12.00 -21.84 -11.54
CA GLY A 110 11.60 -21.71 -12.92
C GLY A 110 12.00 -20.38 -13.53
N LYS A 111 12.01 -20.36 -14.85
CA LYS A 111 12.35 -19.24 -15.71
C LYS A 111 11.27 -19.14 -16.79
N TYR A 112 10.64 -17.99 -16.87
CA TYR A 112 9.66 -17.63 -17.89
C TYR A 112 10.24 -16.50 -18.75
N GLU A 113 10.16 -16.64 -20.06
CA GLU A 113 10.50 -15.61 -21.04
C GLU A 113 9.31 -15.42 -21.98
N ALA A 114 8.64 -14.28 -21.85
CA ALA A 114 7.59 -13.88 -22.78
C ALA A 114 8.19 -13.45 -24.12
N SER A 115 7.43 -13.63 -25.20
CA SER A 115 7.76 -13.09 -26.53
C SER A 115 7.83 -11.56 -26.56
N THR A 116 7.16 -10.88 -25.61
CA THR A 116 7.19 -9.43 -25.42
C THR A 116 8.50 -8.92 -24.78
N GLY A 117 9.39 -9.81 -24.33
CA GLY A 117 10.64 -9.45 -23.66
C GLY A 117 10.57 -9.44 -22.13
N TYR A 118 9.39 -9.60 -21.51
CA TYR A 118 9.28 -9.83 -20.07
C TYR A 118 9.96 -11.15 -19.68
N LYS A 119 10.79 -11.13 -18.65
CA LYS A 119 11.44 -12.32 -18.11
C LYS A 119 11.20 -12.41 -16.62
N PHE A 120 10.91 -13.61 -16.13
CA PHE A 120 10.84 -13.90 -14.70
C PHE A 120 11.68 -15.11 -14.37
N ILE A 121 12.53 -15.00 -13.36
CA ILE A 121 13.32 -16.11 -12.81
C ILE A 121 13.04 -16.17 -11.32
N GLY A 122 12.51 -17.28 -10.82
CA GLY A 122 12.17 -17.37 -9.40
C GLY A 122 11.56 -18.71 -9.02
N THR A 123 11.02 -18.75 -7.81
CA THR A 123 10.34 -19.93 -7.28
C THR A 123 8.84 -19.90 -7.57
N TYR A 124 8.30 -21.08 -7.83
CA TYR A 124 6.90 -21.32 -8.12
C TYR A 124 6.32 -22.33 -7.13
N LYS A 125 5.05 -22.15 -6.78
CA LYS A 125 4.25 -23.10 -6.01
C LYS A 125 2.91 -23.26 -6.71
N ASN A 126 2.59 -24.50 -7.10
CA ASN A 126 1.33 -24.84 -7.78
C ASN A 126 1.04 -23.98 -9.01
N GLY A 127 2.06 -23.72 -9.84
CA GLY A 127 1.90 -22.94 -11.06
C GLY A 127 1.76 -21.44 -10.83
N VAL A 128 2.18 -20.92 -9.67
CA VAL A 128 2.15 -19.49 -9.38
C VAL A 128 3.47 -19.08 -8.74
N ALA A 129 4.01 -17.90 -9.07
CA ALA A 129 5.22 -17.44 -8.42
C ALA A 129 4.99 -17.19 -6.93
N GLU A 130 5.89 -17.73 -6.13
CA GLU A 130 5.80 -17.77 -4.67
C GLU A 130 7.22 -17.85 -4.11
N GLY A 131 7.58 -17.00 -3.16
CA GLY A 131 8.95 -16.89 -2.65
C GLY A 131 9.77 -15.87 -3.42
N VAL A 132 11.06 -16.12 -3.63
CA VAL A 132 11.97 -15.11 -4.21
C VAL A 132 12.02 -15.22 -5.73
N GLY A 133 12.08 -14.06 -6.40
CA GLY A 133 12.28 -14.01 -7.84
C GLY A 133 12.78 -12.65 -8.35
N THR A 134 13.15 -12.65 -9.62
CA THR A 134 13.58 -11.48 -10.37
C THR A 134 12.73 -11.35 -11.63
N SER A 135 12.08 -10.20 -11.82
CA SER A 135 11.38 -9.81 -13.03
C SER A 135 12.23 -8.80 -13.81
N LYS A 136 12.34 -8.96 -15.11
CA LYS A 136 12.85 -7.96 -16.05
C LYS A 136 11.71 -7.58 -17.00
N PHE A 137 11.39 -6.29 -17.03
CA PHE A 137 10.28 -5.75 -17.81
C PHE A 137 10.74 -5.34 -19.21
N HIS A 138 9.79 -5.21 -20.14
CA HIS A 138 10.09 -4.77 -21.51
C HIS A 138 10.72 -3.37 -21.54
N SER A 139 10.31 -2.50 -20.61
CA SER A 139 10.86 -1.15 -20.41
C SER A 139 12.35 -1.14 -20.04
N GLY A 140 12.93 -2.27 -19.64
CA GLY A 140 14.26 -2.34 -19.06
C GLY A 140 14.28 -2.23 -17.53
N SER A 141 13.14 -1.88 -16.90
CA SER A 141 12.98 -1.96 -15.46
C SER A 141 13.23 -3.38 -14.94
N GLU A 142 13.69 -3.50 -13.70
CA GLU A 142 13.95 -4.78 -13.04
C GLU A 142 13.41 -4.77 -11.62
N HIS A 143 12.84 -5.88 -11.19
CA HIS A 143 12.43 -6.09 -9.80
C HIS A 143 13.05 -7.36 -9.26
N SER A 144 13.66 -7.31 -8.08
CA SER A 144 14.12 -8.47 -7.34
C SER A 144 13.50 -8.47 -5.95
N GLY A 145 12.88 -9.57 -5.54
CA GLY A 145 12.28 -9.63 -4.22
C GLY A 145 11.35 -10.81 -4.03
N GLU A 146 10.52 -10.68 -3.01
CA GLU A 146 9.55 -11.69 -2.62
C GLU A 146 8.23 -11.56 -3.43
N TYR A 147 7.59 -12.70 -3.65
CA TYR A 147 6.35 -12.87 -4.38
C TYR A 147 5.41 -13.79 -3.62
N LYS A 148 4.11 -13.48 -3.68
CA LYS A 148 3.04 -14.28 -3.13
C LYS A 148 1.84 -14.24 -4.06
N ASN A 149 1.30 -15.39 -4.40
CA ASN A 149 0.19 -15.51 -5.36
C ASN A 149 0.47 -14.75 -6.69
N GLY A 150 1.72 -14.77 -7.16
CA GLY A 150 2.11 -14.15 -8.43
C GLY A 150 2.26 -12.63 -8.39
N LYS A 151 2.10 -12.00 -7.23
CA LYS A 151 2.30 -10.56 -7.03
C LYS A 151 3.53 -10.31 -6.17
N ARG A 152 4.20 -9.17 -6.37
CA ARG A 152 5.25 -8.71 -5.45
C ARG A 152 4.66 -8.59 -4.05
N HIS A 153 5.35 -9.12 -3.05
CA HIS A 153 4.88 -9.15 -1.67
C HIS A 153 6.07 -9.32 -0.73
N GLY A 154 6.11 -8.67 0.42
CA GLY A 154 7.28 -8.73 1.31
C GLY A 154 8.36 -7.75 0.85
N LYS A 155 9.63 -8.06 1.07
CA LYS A 155 10.73 -7.14 0.72
C LYS A 155 11.12 -7.27 -0.75
N GLY A 156 11.46 -6.14 -1.36
CA GLY A 156 11.94 -6.12 -2.73
C GLY A 156 12.68 -4.84 -3.10
N GLN A 157 13.38 -4.91 -4.22
CA GLN A 157 14.07 -3.82 -4.86
C GLN A 157 13.55 -3.67 -6.29
N PHE A 158 13.34 -2.44 -6.71
CA PHE A 158 12.94 -2.08 -8.07
C PHE A 158 13.96 -1.11 -8.64
N LEU A 159 14.56 -1.45 -9.77
CA LEU A 159 15.36 -0.56 -10.60
C LEU A 159 14.48 -0.12 -11.76
N PHE A 160 14.17 1.16 -11.83
CA PHE A 160 13.37 1.74 -12.88
C PHE A 160 14.23 1.98 -14.13
N ALA A 161 13.61 1.93 -15.31
CA ALA A 161 14.30 2.19 -16.58
C ALA A 161 14.96 3.57 -16.66
N ASN A 162 14.45 4.56 -15.92
CA ASN A 162 15.02 5.90 -15.81
C ASN A 162 16.23 5.98 -14.85
N GLY A 163 16.60 4.87 -14.20
CA GLY A 163 17.71 4.79 -13.26
C GLY A 163 17.34 4.96 -11.78
N ASP A 164 16.08 5.33 -11.48
CA ASP A 164 15.62 5.41 -10.10
C ASP A 164 15.66 4.03 -9.44
N ARG A 165 15.78 4.00 -8.11
CA ARG A 165 15.78 2.77 -7.33
C ARG A 165 14.83 2.87 -6.16
N PHE A 166 14.03 1.84 -5.95
CA PHE A 166 13.26 1.66 -4.74
C PHE A 166 13.68 0.39 -4.01
N THR A 167 13.83 0.45 -2.69
CA THR A 167 14.04 -0.71 -1.82
C THR A 167 13.06 -0.62 -0.65
N GLY A 168 12.17 -1.59 -0.49
CA GLY A 168 11.19 -1.55 0.59
C GLY A 168 10.18 -2.68 0.54
N GLU A 169 9.02 -2.43 1.12
CA GLU A 169 7.97 -3.42 1.30
C GLU A 169 6.87 -3.34 0.25
N TYR A 170 6.33 -4.51 -0.09
CA TYR A 170 5.24 -4.68 -1.05
C TYR A 170 4.09 -5.46 -0.43
N VAL A 171 2.87 -5.07 -0.76
CA VAL A 171 1.66 -5.85 -0.50
C VAL A 171 0.80 -5.86 -1.75
N GLU A 172 0.54 -7.07 -2.27
CA GLU A 172 -0.29 -7.31 -3.45
C GLU A 172 0.15 -6.52 -4.69
N GLY A 173 1.46 -6.43 -4.90
CA GLY A 173 2.06 -5.73 -6.02
C GLY A 173 2.40 -4.27 -5.73
N LYS A 174 1.76 -3.65 -4.73
CA LYS A 174 1.91 -2.23 -4.40
C LYS A 174 2.99 -1.99 -3.36
N ILE A 175 3.74 -0.90 -3.52
CA ILE A 175 4.65 -0.40 -2.50
C ILE A 175 3.84 0.13 -1.30
N THR A 176 4.23 -0.27 -0.10
CA THR A 176 3.60 0.14 1.16
C THR A 176 4.62 0.06 2.30
N GLY A 177 4.29 0.58 3.48
CA GLY A 177 5.13 0.42 4.66
C GLY A 177 6.36 1.33 4.58
N THR A 178 7.54 0.82 4.94
CA THR A 178 8.77 1.62 4.91
C THR A 178 9.64 1.29 3.70
N GLY A 179 10.36 2.29 3.19
CA GLY A 179 11.26 2.10 2.07
C GLY A 179 12.28 3.22 1.91
N LEU A 180 13.22 2.97 0.99
CA LEU A 180 14.20 3.90 0.48
C LEU A 180 13.96 4.07 -1.02
N TYR A 181 13.75 5.31 -1.46
CA TYR A 181 13.68 5.69 -2.85
C TYR A 181 14.87 6.58 -3.19
N GLU A 182 15.69 6.16 -4.14
CA GLU A 182 16.85 6.87 -4.64
C GLU A 182 16.55 7.34 -6.05
N TYR A 183 16.53 8.65 -6.24
CA TYR A 183 16.32 9.25 -7.55
C TYR A 183 17.65 9.21 -8.33
N ALA A 184 17.59 8.91 -9.63
CA ALA A 184 18.76 8.96 -10.52
C ALA A 184 19.43 10.34 -10.52
N ALA A 185 18.65 11.39 -10.28
CA ALA A 185 19.10 12.77 -10.14
C ALA A 185 19.86 13.07 -8.82
N GLY A 186 20.01 12.10 -7.91
CA GLY A 186 20.82 12.20 -6.69
C GLY A 186 20.06 12.51 -5.40
N SER A 187 18.79 12.95 -5.49
CA SER A 187 17.92 13.04 -4.32
C SER A 187 17.58 11.65 -3.78
N LYS A 188 17.23 11.54 -2.50
CA LYS A 188 16.74 10.27 -1.91
C LYS A 188 15.70 10.53 -0.84
N TYR A 189 14.80 9.58 -0.65
CA TYR A 189 13.76 9.62 0.38
C TYR A 189 13.77 8.31 1.15
N GLN A 190 13.74 8.37 2.47
CA GLN A 190 13.57 7.23 3.34
C GLN A 190 12.41 7.48 4.29
N GLY A 191 11.40 6.61 4.28
CA GLY A 191 10.24 6.78 5.14
C GLY A 191 9.06 5.94 4.72
N GLU A 192 7.88 6.42 5.07
CA GLU A 192 6.62 5.73 4.87
C GLU A 192 6.05 5.90 3.44
N PHE A 193 5.41 4.83 2.97
CA PHE A 193 4.72 4.73 1.70
C PHE A 193 3.33 4.13 1.89
N THR A 194 2.35 4.63 1.15
CA THR A 194 0.99 4.11 1.07
C THR A 194 0.55 4.07 -0.39
N ASP A 195 0.11 2.91 -0.87
CA ASP A 195 -0.38 2.71 -2.25
C ASP A 195 0.56 3.28 -3.34
N GLY A 196 1.87 3.04 -3.21
CA GLY A 196 2.86 3.54 -4.17
C GLY A 196 3.23 5.01 -4.02
N LYS A 197 2.72 5.70 -3.00
CA LYS A 197 3.01 7.12 -2.78
C LYS A 197 3.77 7.33 -1.48
N ILE A 198 4.70 8.26 -1.50
CA ILE A 198 5.33 8.81 -0.30
C ILE A 198 4.23 9.44 0.57
N SER A 199 4.04 8.91 1.77
CA SER A 199 2.98 9.35 2.69
C SER A 199 3.31 8.90 4.10
N GLY A 200 3.23 9.82 5.06
CA GLY A 200 3.59 9.57 6.46
C GLY A 200 4.92 10.23 6.81
N LYS A 201 5.64 9.70 7.79
CA LYS A 201 6.91 10.28 8.24
C LYS A 201 8.09 9.80 7.40
N GLY A 202 9.04 10.69 7.16
CA GLY A 202 10.27 10.34 6.48
C GLY A 202 11.29 11.46 6.43
N THR A 203 12.45 11.11 5.87
CA THR A 203 13.55 12.01 5.59
C THR A 203 13.76 12.08 4.09
N PHE A 204 13.76 13.30 3.57
CA PHE A 204 14.09 13.59 2.17
C PHE A 204 15.42 14.31 2.12
N TRP A 205 16.39 13.77 1.39
CA TRP A 205 17.65 14.44 1.08
C TRP A 205 17.60 14.92 -0.36
N PHE A 206 17.79 16.21 -0.53
CA PHE A 206 17.80 16.84 -1.84
C PHE A 206 19.21 16.73 -2.46
N SER A 207 19.28 16.60 -3.77
CA SER A 207 20.56 16.58 -4.51
C SER A 207 21.39 17.86 -4.28
N GLY A 208 20.74 18.98 -3.99
CA GLY A 208 21.35 20.26 -3.61
C GLY A 208 21.80 20.36 -2.14
N GLY A 209 21.97 19.25 -1.42
CA GLY A 209 22.52 19.25 -0.04
C GLY A 209 21.52 19.57 1.07
N ASN A 210 20.36 20.16 0.75
CA ASN A 210 19.27 20.37 1.71
C ASN A 210 18.69 19.03 2.19
N ARG A 211 18.02 19.03 3.34
CA ARG A 211 17.32 17.87 3.90
C ARG A 211 16.01 18.27 4.57
N TYR A 212 14.96 17.49 4.40
CA TYR A 212 13.72 17.63 5.15
C TYR A 212 13.47 16.39 6.01
N GLU A 213 13.06 16.57 7.25
CA GLU A 213 12.64 15.51 8.17
C GLU A 213 11.26 15.86 8.71
N GLY A 214 10.24 15.07 8.41
CA GLY A 214 8.89 15.39 8.86
C GLY A 214 7.84 14.54 8.21
N GLU A 215 6.62 15.07 8.22
CA GLU A 215 5.48 14.48 7.56
C GLU A 215 5.47 14.83 6.06
N LEU A 216 5.08 13.87 5.22
CA LEU A 216 4.88 14.03 3.80
C LEU A 216 3.52 13.47 3.40
N LEU A 217 2.87 14.12 2.44
CA LEU A 217 1.60 13.68 1.87
C LEU A 217 1.68 13.74 0.34
N ASN A 218 1.48 12.59 -0.30
CA ASN A 218 1.61 12.45 -1.76
C ASN A 218 2.94 13.02 -2.29
N GLY A 219 4.04 12.80 -1.56
CA GLY A 219 5.38 13.26 -1.92
C GLY A 219 5.66 14.75 -1.70
N LYS A 220 4.71 15.51 -1.14
CA LYS A 220 4.92 16.90 -0.74
C LYS A 220 5.15 16.99 0.77
N MET A 221 6.00 17.93 1.20
CA MET A 221 6.13 18.26 2.63
C MET A 221 4.77 18.73 3.15
N HIS A 222 4.31 18.14 4.25
CA HIS A 222 2.99 18.40 4.82
C HIS A 222 3.01 18.18 6.32
N GLY A 223 2.16 18.85 7.09
CA GLY A 223 2.13 18.68 8.54
C GLY A 223 3.38 19.26 9.20
N LYS A 224 3.88 18.63 10.27
CA LYS A 224 5.05 19.13 11.01
C LYS A 224 6.34 18.58 10.40
N GLY A 225 7.34 19.46 10.26
CA GLY A 225 8.63 19.05 9.75
C GLY A 225 9.74 20.08 9.92
N THR A 226 10.95 19.59 9.79
CA THR A 226 12.20 20.33 9.94
C THR A 226 12.97 20.30 8.63
N TYR A 227 13.21 21.48 8.07
CA TYR A 227 14.05 21.67 6.90
C TYR A 227 15.44 22.14 7.32
N TYR A 228 16.45 21.42 6.86
CA TYR A 228 17.86 21.69 7.03
C TYR A 228 18.41 22.22 5.72
N PHE A 229 18.95 23.43 5.75
CA PHE A 229 19.57 24.07 4.61
C PHE A 229 21.03 23.60 4.51
N GLU A 230 21.56 23.51 3.29
CA GLU A 230 22.95 23.12 3.02
C GLU A 230 23.96 23.97 3.81
N LYS A 231 23.66 25.26 4.00
CA LYS A 231 24.48 26.22 4.77
C LYS A 231 24.32 26.11 6.30
N GLY A 232 23.66 25.07 6.81
CA GLY A 232 23.50 24.82 8.25
C GLY A 232 22.32 25.50 8.93
N HIS A 233 21.58 26.39 8.23
CA HIS A 233 20.33 26.93 8.77
C HIS A 233 19.29 25.81 8.96
N ARG A 234 18.31 26.05 9.82
CA ARG A 234 17.22 25.11 10.05
C ARG A 234 15.90 25.83 10.27
N PHE A 235 14.85 25.34 9.66
CA PHE A 235 13.48 25.76 9.94
C PHE A 235 12.66 24.58 10.46
N SER A 236 11.99 24.74 11.60
CA SER A 236 11.07 23.74 12.16
C SER A 236 9.68 24.34 12.27
N GLY A 237 8.68 23.78 11.60
CA GLY A 237 7.34 24.37 11.56
C GLY A 237 6.32 23.52 10.82
N GLU A 238 5.22 24.17 10.46
CA GLU A 238 4.11 23.57 9.73
C GLU A 238 4.24 23.77 8.21
N TRP A 239 3.81 22.75 7.46
CA TRP A 239 3.93 22.65 6.02
C TRP A 239 2.58 22.26 5.41
N VAL A 240 2.22 22.92 4.31
CA VAL A 240 1.03 22.60 3.52
C VAL A 240 1.42 22.59 2.05
N ASP A 241 1.21 21.45 1.39
CA ASP A 241 1.50 21.23 -0.03
C ASP A 241 2.89 21.69 -0.47
N GLY A 242 3.90 21.41 0.34
CA GLY A 242 5.30 21.73 0.06
C GLY A 242 5.70 23.16 0.42
N LYS A 243 4.80 23.96 1.01
CA LYS A 243 5.07 25.33 1.45
C LYS A 243 5.03 25.43 2.97
N ILE A 244 5.84 26.33 3.53
CA ILE A 244 5.73 26.69 4.94
C ILE A 244 4.39 27.42 5.13
N ASP A 245 3.58 26.99 6.09
CA ASP A 245 2.30 27.62 6.38
C ASP A 245 1.99 27.45 7.87
N GLY A 246 1.89 28.57 8.60
CA GLY A 246 1.77 28.60 10.05
C GLY A 246 3.02 29.11 10.78
N GLU A 247 3.11 28.81 12.07
CA GLU A 247 4.22 29.23 12.92
C GLU A 247 5.38 28.23 12.88
N GLY A 248 6.60 28.76 12.97
CA GLY A 248 7.80 27.94 13.04
C GLY A 248 9.00 28.66 13.65
N GLN A 249 9.99 27.86 14.01
CA GLN A 249 11.27 28.32 14.54
C GLN A 249 12.32 28.28 13.43
N PHE A 250 13.00 29.40 13.23
CA PHE A 250 14.17 29.49 12.36
C PHE A 250 15.43 29.62 13.21
N ASP A 251 16.34 28.67 13.03
CA ASP A 251 17.65 28.66 13.66
C ASP A 251 18.71 29.00 12.62
N PHE A 252 19.48 30.04 12.91
CA PHE A 252 20.57 30.47 12.05
C PHE A 252 21.81 29.60 12.29
N ALA A 253 22.52 29.28 11.19
CA ALA A 253 23.86 28.72 11.25
C ALA A 253 24.81 29.70 11.96
N ASP A 254 25.89 29.17 12.52
CA ASP A 254 26.99 30.01 13.02
C ASP A 254 27.94 30.43 11.89
N GLU A 255 28.95 31.24 12.21
CA GLU A 255 29.95 31.76 11.25
C GLU A 255 30.75 30.66 10.53
N LYS A 256 30.72 29.42 11.02
CA LYS A 256 31.46 28.30 10.43
C LYS A 256 30.60 27.51 9.44
N GLY A 257 29.30 27.84 9.31
CA GLY A 257 28.36 27.10 8.48
C GLY A 257 28.10 25.68 9.01
N ASP A 258 28.60 25.38 10.20
CA ASP A 258 28.37 24.09 10.84
C ASP A 258 26.98 24.13 11.50
N SER A 259 26.29 23.00 11.49
CA SER A 259 25.14 22.75 12.36
C SER A 259 25.44 21.58 13.32
N PRO A 260 26.21 21.80 14.39
CA PRO A 260 26.50 20.81 15.42
C PRO A 260 25.89 21.28 16.75
N ASP A 261 24.61 21.02 17.02
CA ASP A 261 24.00 21.10 18.38
C ASP A 261 24.13 22.42 19.21
N GLY A 262 24.71 23.49 18.66
CA GLY A 262 25.10 24.75 19.33
C GLY A 262 24.68 26.01 18.59
N TYR A 263 23.46 25.99 18.07
CA TYR A 263 22.91 26.95 17.09
C TYR A 263 22.94 28.44 17.51
N GLY A 264 23.10 29.35 16.55
CA GLY A 264 23.20 30.81 16.74
C GLY A 264 21.88 31.52 17.06
N LYS A 265 21.64 32.71 16.46
CA LYS A 265 20.39 33.49 16.60
C LYS A 265 19.15 32.60 16.32
N CYS A 266 18.05 32.87 17.01
CA CYS A 266 16.80 32.13 16.88
C CYS A 266 15.63 33.10 16.68
N GLU A 267 14.73 32.78 15.76
CA GLU A 267 13.53 33.56 15.48
C GLU A 267 12.29 32.68 15.44
N LEU A 268 11.21 33.19 16.01
CA LEU A 268 9.86 32.70 15.73
C LEU A 268 9.34 33.44 14.50
N ARG A 269 8.91 32.68 13.50
CA ARG A 269 8.40 33.18 12.23
C ARG A 269 6.99 32.66 11.99
N THR A 270 6.13 33.50 11.42
CA THR A 270 4.79 33.14 10.99
C THR A 270 4.72 33.31 9.48
N TYR A 271 4.33 32.26 8.79
CA TYR A 271 4.14 32.24 7.35
C TYR A 271 2.68 32.04 7.01
N GLU A 272 2.23 32.69 5.94
CA GLU A 272 0.93 32.43 5.33
C GLU A 272 1.14 32.05 3.87
N ARG A 273 0.75 30.82 3.49
CA ARG A 273 0.89 30.30 2.12
C ARG A 273 2.30 30.40 1.54
N GLY A 274 3.32 30.30 2.40
CA GLY A 274 4.74 30.38 2.05
C GLY A 274 5.36 31.77 2.16
N GLU A 275 4.60 32.81 2.47
CA GLU A 275 5.12 34.18 2.62
C GLU A 275 5.34 34.51 4.10
N LEU A 276 6.50 35.08 4.44
CA LEU A 276 6.81 35.49 5.80
C LEU A 276 5.98 36.73 6.17
N VAL A 277 5.06 36.58 7.11
CA VAL A 277 4.17 37.68 7.57
C VAL A 277 4.70 38.33 8.84
N LYS A 278 5.39 37.56 9.69
CA LYS A 278 5.90 38.05 10.99
C LYS A 278 7.16 37.33 11.40
N SER A 279 8.12 38.06 11.96
CA SER A 279 9.29 37.49 12.64
C SER A 279 9.52 38.17 14.00
N LYS A 280 10.02 37.40 14.97
CA LYS A 280 10.41 37.89 16.30
C LYS A 280 11.62 37.13 16.81
N LYS A 281 12.64 37.85 17.29
CA LYS A 281 13.76 37.23 18.02
C LYS A 281 13.24 36.47 19.24
N ALA A 282 13.75 35.26 19.43
CA ALA A 282 13.31 34.40 20.50
C ALA A 282 14.47 33.99 21.41
N ASP A 283 14.22 33.99 22.72
CA ASP A 283 15.14 33.42 23.69
C ASP A 283 14.97 31.90 23.69
N ARG A 284 16.04 31.19 23.36
CA ARG A 284 16.03 29.73 23.27
C ARG A 284 15.71 29.05 24.59
N LYS A 285 16.14 29.60 25.73
CA LYS A 285 15.83 28.99 27.03
C LYS A 285 14.34 29.03 27.30
N GLU A 286 13.69 30.12 26.93
CA GLU A 286 12.24 30.25 27.07
C GLU A 286 11.50 29.37 26.05
N LEU A 287 11.99 29.27 24.81
CA LEU A 287 11.43 28.33 23.82
C LEU A 287 11.55 26.87 24.28
N ALA A 288 12.70 26.46 24.80
CA ALA A 288 12.91 25.10 25.28
C ALA A 288 11.98 24.77 26.46
N LYS A 289 11.82 25.71 27.40
CA LYS A 289 10.85 25.57 28.50
C LYS A 289 9.41 25.52 27.98
N ALA A 290 9.06 26.34 27.00
CA ALA A 290 7.73 26.35 26.39
C ALA A 290 7.46 25.03 25.66
N ALA A 291 8.43 24.50 24.91
CA ALA A 291 8.35 23.20 24.26
C ALA A 291 8.21 22.07 25.28
N GLU A 292 8.98 22.06 26.36
CA GLU A 292 8.85 21.06 27.43
C GLU A 292 7.47 21.10 28.09
N ARG A 293 6.92 22.30 28.34
CA ARG A 293 5.56 22.46 28.85
C ARG A 293 4.53 21.93 27.86
N ALA A 294 4.65 22.28 26.58
CA ALA A 294 3.75 21.82 25.53
C ALA A 294 3.79 20.28 25.37
N VAL A 295 4.97 19.66 25.46
CA VAL A 295 5.12 18.19 25.46
C VAL A 295 4.40 17.57 26.66
N LYS A 296 4.63 18.08 27.88
CA LYS A 296 3.94 17.58 29.09
C LYS A 296 2.41 17.74 29.01
N GLU A 297 1.94 18.83 28.42
CA GLU A 297 0.50 19.06 28.21
C GLU A 297 -0.06 18.09 27.15
N ALA A 298 0.66 17.89 26.05
CA ALA A 298 0.28 16.93 25.01
C ALA A 298 0.27 15.49 25.53
N GLU A 299 1.24 15.09 26.35
CA GLU A 299 1.28 13.77 27.00
C GLU A 299 0.06 13.55 27.92
N LYS A 300 -0.28 14.54 28.75
CA LYS A 300 -1.48 14.48 29.60
C LYS A 300 -2.77 14.39 28.77
N ALA A 301 -2.85 15.14 27.67
CA ALA A 301 -4.00 15.08 26.77
C ALA A 301 -4.10 13.72 26.07
N ALA A 302 -2.98 13.16 25.60
CA ALA A 302 -2.91 11.84 24.98
C ALA A 302 -3.30 10.73 25.97
N GLU A 303 -2.83 10.78 27.22
CA GLU A 303 -3.21 9.83 28.27
C GLU A 303 -4.72 9.87 28.55
N LYS A 304 -5.31 11.07 28.61
CA LYS A 304 -6.75 11.25 28.77
C LYS A 304 -7.53 10.65 27.59
N ALA A 305 -7.10 10.93 26.36
CA ALA A 305 -7.73 10.40 25.15
C ALA A 305 -7.63 8.87 25.07
N PHE A 306 -6.49 8.29 25.48
CA PHE A 306 -6.32 6.84 25.54
C PHE A 306 -7.29 6.18 26.54
N LYS A 307 -7.41 6.74 27.75
CA LYS A 307 -8.37 6.24 28.77
C LYS A 307 -9.82 6.32 28.27
N GLU A 308 -10.16 7.39 27.55
CA GLU A 308 -11.48 7.55 26.95
C GLU A 308 -11.74 6.53 25.83
N ALA A 309 -10.76 6.32 24.93
CA ALA A 309 -10.84 5.31 23.88
C ALA A 309 -10.96 3.88 24.45
N GLU A 310 -10.26 3.58 25.56
CA GLU A 310 -10.37 2.28 26.23
C GLU A 310 -11.76 2.06 26.83
N LYS A 311 -12.37 3.08 27.43
CA LYS A 311 -13.74 3.01 27.93
C LYS A 311 -14.72 2.70 26.78
N ILE A 312 -14.61 3.42 25.67
CA ILE A 312 -15.44 3.19 24.47
C ILE A 312 -15.24 1.77 23.93
N ARG A 313 -14.00 1.27 23.88
CA ARG A 313 -13.70 -0.11 23.47
C ARG A 313 -14.41 -1.14 24.36
N LEU A 314 -14.33 -0.97 25.67
CA LEU A 314 -14.97 -1.88 26.63
C LEU A 314 -16.50 -1.86 26.50
N GLU A 315 -17.09 -0.68 26.29
CA GLU A 315 -18.53 -0.55 26.05
C GLU A 315 -18.95 -1.21 24.72
N ALA A 316 -18.16 -1.03 23.66
CA ALA A 316 -18.39 -1.70 22.37
C ALA A 316 -18.30 -3.23 22.48
N GLU A 317 -17.37 -3.75 23.29
CA GLU A 317 -17.26 -5.19 23.56
C GLU A 317 -18.49 -5.72 24.31
N LYS A 318 -18.94 -5.01 25.35
CA LYS A 318 -20.18 -5.34 26.07
C LYS A 318 -21.41 -5.33 25.15
N ALA A 319 -21.51 -4.35 24.25
CA ALA A 319 -22.59 -4.28 23.28
C ALA A 319 -22.57 -5.48 22.31
N LYS A 320 -21.39 -5.86 21.79
CA LYS A 320 -21.23 -7.05 20.94
C LYS A 320 -21.63 -8.33 21.68
N ALA A 321 -21.25 -8.47 22.94
CA ALA A 321 -21.63 -9.61 23.78
C ALA A 321 -23.16 -9.66 24.00
N ALA A 322 -23.79 -8.51 24.26
CA ALA A 322 -25.24 -8.41 24.42
C ALA A 322 -25.99 -8.76 23.12
N GLU A 323 -25.50 -8.30 21.96
CA GLU A 323 -26.07 -8.64 20.65
C GLU A 323 -25.98 -10.15 20.38
N LYS A 324 -24.83 -10.77 20.66
CA LYS A 324 -24.66 -12.23 20.54
C LYS A 324 -25.64 -12.98 21.44
N ALA A 325 -25.78 -12.56 22.69
CA ALA A 325 -26.72 -13.16 23.63
C ALA A 325 -28.18 -13.02 23.17
N ALA A 326 -28.56 -11.86 22.61
CA ALA A 326 -29.88 -11.64 22.04
C ALA A 326 -30.16 -12.55 20.83
N LYS A 327 -29.19 -12.71 19.92
CA LYS A 327 -29.27 -13.63 18.77
C LYS A 327 -29.42 -15.09 19.23
N GLU A 328 -28.69 -15.51 20.25
CA GLU A 328 -28.82 -16.85 20.82
C GLU A 328 -30.19 -17.08 21.46
N LYS A 329 -30.70 -16.13 22.24
CA LYS A 329 -32.06 -16.17 22.80
C LYS A 329 -33.13 -16.25 21.70
N ALA A 330 -33.00 -15.46 20.64
CA ALA A 330 -33.93 -15.49 19.50
C ALA A 330 -33.90 -16.85 18.77
N ARG A 331 -32.71 -17.43 18.56
CA ARG A 331 -32.56 -18.78 18.00
C ARG A 331 -33.21 -19.85 18.87
N ALA A 332 -33.04 -19.76 20.20
CA ALA A 332 -33.67 -20.68 21.15
C ALA A 332 -35.20 -20.59 21.11
N LYS A 333 -35.76 -19.37 21.08
CA LYS A 333 -37.20 -19.15 20.97
C LYS A 333 -37.77 -19.73 19.67
N LYS A 334 -37.10 -19.48 18.54
CA LYS A 334 -37.51 -20.04 17.24
C LYS A 334 -37.50 -21.57 17.24
N LYS A 335 -36.50 -22.21 17.87
CA LYS A 335 -36.47 -23.67 18.04
C LYS A 335 -37.63 -24.18 18.88
N GLN A 336 -37.98 -23.49 19.98
CA GLN A 336 -39.14 -23.86 20.81
C GLN A 336 -40.46 -23.74 20.05
N GLU A 337 -40.66 -22.67 19.28
CA GLU A 337 -41.85 -22.47 18.45
C GLU A 337 -41.96 -23.56 17.37
N GLN A 338 -40.85 -23.90 16.70
CA GLN A 338 -40.81 -25.01 15.74
C GLN A 338 -41.14 -26.36 16.38
N ALA A 339 -40.65 -26.62 17.60
CA ALA A 339 -40.96 -27.86 18.33
C ALA A 339 -42.45 -27.95 18.68
N LYS A 340 -43.05 -26.86 19.17
CA LYS A 340 -44.50 -26.78 19.46
C LYS A 340 -45.35 -27.00 18.21
N ALA A 341 -44.99 -26.35 17.09
CA ALA A 341 -45.68 -26.53 15.81
C ALA A 341 -45.58 -27.97 15.31
N ALA A 342 -44.41 -28.61 15.44
CA ALA A 342 -44.23 -30.02 15.07
C ALA A 342 -45.06 -30.96 15.95
N GLU A 343 -45.18 -30.69 17.25
CA GLU A 343 -46.05 -31.46 18.15
C GLU A 343 -47.53 -31.32 17.78
N GLN A 344 -47.98 -30.10 17.49
CA GLN A 344 -49.35 -29.83 17.05
C GLN A 344 -49.66 -30.54 15.73
N ALA A 345 -48.76 -30.48 14.75
CA ALA A 345 -48.92 -31.19 13.48
C ALA A 345 -49.03 -32.71 13.68
N LYS A 346 -48.27 -33.29 14.61
CA LYS A 346 -48.40 -34.71 14.97
C LYS A 346 -49.77 -35.03 15.56
N LYS A 347 -50.28 -34.19 16.47
CA LYS A 347 -51.63 -34.34 17.06
C LYS A 347 -52.73 -34.25 16.00
N GLU A 348 -52.63 -33.29 15.08
CA GLU A 348 -53.59 -33.14 13.97
C GLU A 348 -53.56 -34.33 13.02
N LYS A 349 -52.37 -34.86 12.70
CA LYS A 349 -52.23 -36.07 11.88
C LYS A 349 -52.87 -37.29 12.55
N ALA A 350 -52.59 -37.52 13.83
CA ALA A 350 -53.18 -38.61 14.60
C ALA A 350 -54.72 -38.48 14.68
N ALA A 351 -55.25 -37.27 14.83
CA ALA A 351 -56.70 -37.02 14.83
C ALA A 351 -57.35 -37.31 13.47
N LYS A 352 -56.67 -37.00 12.35
CA LYS A 352 -57.14 -37.36 11.01
C LYS A 352 -57.15 -38.87 10.79
N GLU A 353 -56.08 -39.57 11.17
CA GLU A 353 -55.96 -41.03 11.09
C GLU A 353 -57.04 -41.72 11.95
N ALA A 354 -57.31 -41.22 13.15
CA ALA A 354 -58.37 -41.74 14.02
C ALA A 354 -59.76 -41.60 13.37
N LYS A 355 -60.07 -40.43 12.77
CA LYS A 355 -61.33 -40.21 12.04
C LYS A 355 -61.47 -41.12 10.82
N GLU A 356 -60.37 -41.35 10.09
CA GLU A 356 -60.36 -42.23 8.93
C GLU A 356 -60.59 -43.70 9.32
N ASN A 357 -59.93 -44.16 10.39
CA ASN A 357 -60.15 -45.48 10.96
C ASN A 357 -61.58 -45.68 11.44
N GLU A 358 -62.18 -44.67 12.09
CA GLU A 358 -63.58 -44.72 12.50
C GLU A 358 -64.54 -44.81 11.29
N LYS A 359 -64.25 -44.06 10.22
CA LYS A 359 -65.02 -44.08 8.97
C LYS A 359 -64.93 -45.44 8.26
N ASN A 360 -63.75 -46.06 8.26
CA ASN A 360 -63.53 -47.40 7.72
C ASN A 360 -64.25 -48.48 8.56
N LYS A 361 -64.25 -48.36 9.89
CA LYS A 361 -65.00 -49.25 10.79
C LYS A 361 -66.51 -49.17 10.56
N LYS A 362 -67.05 -47.96 10.38
CA LYS A 362 -68.47 -47.75 10.02
C LYS A 362 -68.83 -48.28 8.63
N LYS A 363 -67.90 -48.28 7.66
CA LYS A 363 -68.10 -48.92 6.35
C LYS A 363 -68.09 -50.45 6.42
N GLN A 364 -67.27 -51.03 7.30
CA GLN A 364 -67.23 -52.48 7.51
C GLN A 364 -68.48 -53.03 8.22
N GLN A 365 -69.14 -52.23 9.08
CA GLN A 365 -70.39 -52.61 9.75
C GLN A 365 -71.66 -52.48 8.86
N LYS A 366 -71.54 -51.93 7.64
CA LYS A 366 -72.64 -51.77 6.67
C LYS A 366 -72.61 -52.79 5.53
N LYS A 367 -71.59 -53.66 5.49
CA LYS A 367 -71.55 -54.89 4.69
C LYS A 367 -71.91 -56.04 5.59
#